data_AF-A0A2V8R208-F1
#
_entry.id   AF-A0A2V8R208-F1
#
_cell.length_a   1.000
_cell.length_b   1.000
_cell.length_c   1.000
_cell.angle_alpha   90.00
_cell.angle_beta   90.00
_cell.angle_gamma   90.00
#
_symmetry.space_group_name_H-M   'P 1'
#
loop_
_entity.id
_entity.type
_entity.pdbx_description
1 polymer ?
#
loop_
_entity_poly.entity_id
_entity_poly.type
_entity_poly.pdbx_seq_one_letter_code
_entity_poly.pdbx_strand_id
1 'polypeptide(L)'
;MKKAEERRQKADGRRRSAARLASRLRADERSAVRRQRTARLPSAACLLLTAFCLLPSAFLSGCAVDERRGVPAGAQATVDRVTEDIAAGRDAKVYGEAADEWRAAVSADENGKILARVRERLGRVESRALHTGHEQQSADPPLSGHALELVYQTRFERGSAMEKFTLLERGGDWLLAGYSVNSDLLKQ
;
A
#
# COMPACT_ATOMS: atom_id res chain seq x y z
N MET A 1 46.89 -40.78 -33.44
CA MET A 1 45.69 -41.42 -32.85
C MET A 1 45.33 -40.93 -31.42
N LYS A 2 46.24 -40.35 -30.62
CA LYS A 2 45.98 -39.92 -29.22
C LYS A 2 44.86 -38.86 -29.01
N LYS A 3 44.59 -37.98 -29.98
CA LYS A 3 43.63 -36.87 -29.84
C LYS A 3 42.15 -37.30 -29.86
N ALA A 4 41.85 -38.49 -30.39
CA ALA A 4 40.48 -39.03 -30.43
C ALA A 4 40.05 -39.65 -29.09
N GLU A 5 41.01 -40.14 -28.30
CA GLU A 5 40.76 -40.83 -27.04
C GLU A 5 40.49 -39.84 -25.89
N GLU A 6 41.20 -38.71 -25.90
CA GLU A 6 41.01 -37.61 -24.93
C GLU A 6 39.62 -36.97 -25.04
N ARG A 7 39.07 -36.88 -26.26
CA ARG A 7 37.70 -36.39 -26.49
C ARG A 7 36.63 -37.37 -25.97
N ARG A 8 36.91 -38.68 -26.00
CA ARG A 8 36.01 -39.70 -25.43
C ARG A 8 36.01 -39.66 -23.90
N GLN A 9 37.17 -39.53 -23.26
CA GLN A 9 37.27 -39.38 -21.80
C GLN A 9 36.55 -38.11 -21.29
N LYS A 10 36.64 -36.99 -22.01
CA LYS A 10 35.95 -35.74 -21.63
C LYS A 10 34.43 -35.83 -21.77
N ALA A 11 33.92 -36.63 -22.72
CA ALA A 11 32.49 -36.86 -22.90
C ALA A 11 31.91 -37.76 -21.80
N ASP A 12 32.64 -38.80 -21.38
CA ASP A 12 32.22 -39.70 -20.29
C ASP A 12 32.18 -39.00 -18.93
N GLY A 13 33.11 -38.07 -18.67
CA GLY A 13 33.10 -37.26 -17.44
C GLY A 13 31.82 -36.42 -17.28
N ARG A 14 31.34 -35.80 -18.37
CA ARG A 14 30.09 -35.00 -18.33
C ARG A 14 28.85 -35.87 -18.15
N ARG A 15 28.81 -37.05 -18.76
CA ARG A 15 27.69 -38.00 -18.58
C ARG A 15 27.60 -38.49 -17.13
N ARG A 16 28.75 -38.77 -16.49
CA ARG A 16 28.80 -39.17 -15.08
C ARG A 16 28.40 -38.04 -14.12
N SER A 17 28.71 -36.78 -14.45
CA SER A 17 28.31 -35.62 -13.63
C SER A 17 26.80 -35.33 -13.73
N ALA A 18 26.22 -35.41 -14.93
CA ALA A 18 24.78 -35.23 -15.14
C ALA A 18 23.95 -36.34 -14.46
N ALA A 19 24.43 -37.59 -14.50
CA ALA A 19 23.76 -38.70 -13.82
C ALA A 19 23.75 -38.54 -12.29
N ARG A 20 24.83 -38.00 -11.69
CA ARG A 20 24.90 -37.73 -10.25
C ARG A 20 23.96 -36.60 -9.80
N LEU A 21 23.80 -35.55 -10.62
CA LEU A 21 22.86 -34.46 -10.32
C LEU A 21 21.40 -34.95 -10.39
N ALA A 22 21.05 -35.75 -11.40
CA ALA A 22 19.72 -36.33 -11.54
C ALA A 22 19.37 -37.31 -10.39
N SER A 23 20.36 -38.04 -9.86
CA SER A 23 20.15 -38.90 -8.68
C SER A 23 19.95 -38.12 -7.38
N ARG A 24 20.51 -36.91 -7.23
CA ARG A 24 20.31 -36.08 -6.02
C ARG A 24 18.94 -35.43 -6.00
N LEU A 25 18.41 -34.97 -7.14
CA LEU A 25 17.06 -34.41 -7.21
C LEU A 25 15.96 -35.46 -6.97
N ARG A 26 16.17 -36.72 -7.37
CA ARG A 26 15.21 -37.82 -7.09
C ARG A 26 15.27 -38.39 -5.66
N ALA A 27 16.32 -38.06 -4.90
CA ALA A 27 16.45 -38.49 -3.51
C ALA A 27 15.71 -37.56 -2.53
N ASP A 28 15.47 -36.30 -2.93
CA ASP A 28 14.81 -35.30 -2.09
C ASP A 28 13.27 -35.42 -2.12
N GLU A 29 12.68 -35.81 -3.26
CA GLU A 29 11.22 -36.00 -3.40
C GLU A 29 10.66 -37.27 -2.72
N ARG A 30 11.50 -38.21 -2.26
CA ARG A 30 11.05 -39.43 -1.57
C ARG A 30 11.01 -39.33 -0.05
N SER A 31 11.37 -38.17 0.51
CA SER A 31 11.29 -37.89 1.94
C SER A 31 9.90 -37.40 2.39
N ALA A 32 8.95 -37.25 1.45
CA ALA A 32 7.61 -36.72 1.73
C ALA A 32 6.50 -37.79 1.92
N VAL A 33 6.81 -39.10 1.86
CA VAL A 33 5.79 -40.16 2.00
C VAL A 33 6.31 -41.34 2.85
N ARG A 34 6.58 -41.14 4.16
CA ARG A 34 6.64 -42.25 5.15
C ARG A 34 6.80 -41.80 6.62
N ARG A 35 5.78 -41.20 7.21
CA ARG A 35 5.54 -41.34 8.66
C ARG A 35 4.09 -41.74 8.90
N GLN A 36 3.81 -42.96 8.46
CA GLN A 36 2.64 -43.72 8.85
C GLN A 36 3.13 -45.13 9.19
N ARG A 37 2.59 -45.67 10.31
CA ARG A 37 2.79 -47.01 10.91
C ARG A 37 4.01 -47.09 11.85
N THR A 38 3.93 -47.54 13.10
CA THR A 38 2.95 -48.37 13.82
C THR A 38 3.38 -48.47 15.29
N ALA A 39 2.47 -48.29 16.23
CA ALA A 39 2.49 -48.95 17.53
C ALA A 39 1.02 -49.20 17.90
N ARG A 40 0.46 -50.34 17.49
CA ARG A 40 0.11 -51.47 18.38
C ARG A 40 -0.71 -51.03 19.61
N LEU A 41 -2.03 -51.13 19.42
CA LEU A 41 -3.08 -51.42 20.42
C LEU A 41 -2.67 -52.60 21.33
N PRO A 42 -3.27 -52.80 22.54
CA PRO A 42 -4.70 -52.55 22.83
C PRO A 42 -5.02 -51.95 24.20
N SER A 43 -6.23 -51.40 24.36
CA SER A 43 -7.19 -51.85 25.37
C SER A 43 -8.36 -50.87 25.44
N ALA A 44 -9.56 -51.43 25.48
CA ALA A 44 -10.83 -50.75 25.54
C ALA A 44 -10.99 -49.91 26.82
N ALA A 45 -11.52 -48.70 26.67
CA ALA A 45 -12.54 -48.12 27.55
C ALA A 45 -12.84 -46.66 27.15
N CYS A 46 -14.14 -46.35 27.04
CA CYS A 46 -14.74 -45.00 27.13
C CYS A 46 -14.32 -44.00 26.04
N LEU A 47 -15.01 -43.89 24.90
CA LEU A 47 -16.33 -43.24 24.76
C LEU A 47 -16.58 -42.12 25.79
N LEU A 48 -16.89 -40.92 25.25
CA LEU A 48 -17.31 -39.66 25.89
C LEU A 48 -16.20 -38.60 26.02
N LEU A 49 -16.08 -37.74 24.99
CA LEU A 49 -16.02 -36.27 25.08
C LEU A 49 -15.75 -35.67 23.70
N THR A 50 -16.77 -35.71 22.85
CA THR A 50 -16.92 -34.84 21.68
C THR A 50 -17.23 -33.42 22.14
N ALA A 51 -16.72 -32.44 21.37
CA ALA A 51 -17.04 -31.01 21.38
C ALA A 51 -16.11 -30.10 22.21
N PHE A 52 -15.01 -29.65 21.60
CA PHE A 52 -14.61 -28.25 21.69
C PHE A 52 -13.63 -27.86 20.56
N CYS A 53 -13.76 -26.63 20.08
CA CYS A 53 -12.83 -25.89 19.20
C CYS A 53 -12.81 -26.20 17.69
N LEU A 54 -13.95 -25.90 17.03
CA LEU A 54 -13.93 -25.24 15.72
C LEU A 54 -13.36 -23.81 15.89
N LEU A 55 -12.22 -23.49 15.28
CA LEU A 55 -11.76 -22.12 15.01
C LEU A 55 -10.86 -22.12 13.76
N PRO A 56 -11.31 -21.58 12.61
CA PRO A 56 -10.48 -21.36 11.44
C PRO A 56 -9.98 -19.90 11.43
N SER A 57 -8.67 -19.69 11.63
CA SER A 57 -8.04 -18.38 11.44
C SER A 57 -7.22 -18.38 10.15
N ALA A 58 -7.84 -17.95 9.07
CA ALA A 58 -7.14 -17.31 7.96
C ALA A 58 -6.57 -15.96 8.46
N PHE A 59 -5.41 -15.52 7.96
CA PHE A 59 -5.12 -14.15 7.49
C PHE A 59 -3.60 -13.96 7.27
N LEU A 60 -3.23 -13.96 5.98
CA LEU A 60 -2.30 -13.05 5.29
C LEU A 60 -1.15 -12.41 6.12
N SER A 61 0.09 -12.83 5.87
CA SER A 61 1.30 -12.10 6.29
C SER A 61 1.61 -11.00 5.27
N GLY A 62 1.53 -9.75 5.72
CA GLY A 62 1.69 -8.54 4.91
C GLY A 62 3.12 -8.23 4.48
N CYS A 63 3.21 -7.43 3.42
CA CYS A 63 4.41 -6.79 2.93
C CYS A 63 4.97 -5.82 3.99
N ALA A 64 6.28 -5.85 4.21
CA ALA A 64 6.96 -4.85 5.01
C ALA A 64 7.02 -3.52 4.22
N VAL A 65 6.28 -2.52 4.69
CA VAL A 65 6.58 -1.10 4.46
C VAL A 65 6.93 -0.54 5.84
N ASP A 66 8.20 -0.23 6.04
CA ASP A 66 8.68 0.58 7.16
C ASP A 66 9.41 1.79 6.58
N GLU A 67 8.78 2.97 6.73
CA GLU A 67 9.49 4.25 6.94
C GLU A 67 8.69 5.06 7.99
N ARG A 68 8.78 4.66 9.25
CA ARG A 68 8.71 5.48 10.50
C ARG A 68 7.69 6.63 10.62
N ARG A 69 6.47 6.43 10.12
CA ARG A 69 5.12 6.73 10.69
C ARG A 69 4.23 6.90 9.48
N GLY A 70 3.39 5.91 9.22
CA GLY A 70 2.37 6.04 8.17
C GLY A 70 1.48 7.25 8.42
N VAL A 71 0.83 7.75 7.36
CA VAL A 71 -0.18 8.79 7.47
C VAL A 71 -1.21 8.39 8.52
N PRO A 72 -1.52 9.24 9.52
CA PRO A 72 -2.56 8.96 10.50
C PRO A 72 -3.88 8.58 9.81
N ALA A 73 -4.58 7.56 10.31
CA ALA A 73 -5.79 7.06 9.66
C ALA A 73 -6.86 8.16 9.45
N GLY A 74 -7.02 9.06 10.43
CA GLY A 74 -7.92 10.21 10.31
C GLY A 74 -7.49 11.20 9.22
N ALA A 75 -6.18 11.45 9.09
CA ALA A 75 -5.65 12.30 8.04
C ALA A 75 -5.89 11.71 6.65
N GLN A 76 -5.62 10.40 6.49
CA GLN A 76 -5.90 9.71 5.23
C GLN A 76 -7.39 9.72 4.88
N ALA A 77 -8.26 9.45 5.86
CA ALA A 77 -9.71 9.51 5.66
C ALA A 77 -10.19 10.90 5.22
N THR A 78 -9.58 11.97 5.74
CA THR A 78 -9.86 13.33 5.29
C THR A 78 -9.40 13.57 3.85
N VAL A 79 -8.23 13.09 3.44
CA VAL A 79 -7.78 13.16 2.03
C VAL A 79 -8.76 12.44 1.11
N ASP A 80 -9.19 11.25 1.49
CA ASP A 80 -10.11 10.42 0.70
C ASP A 80 -11.48 11.09 0.56
N ARG A 81 -12.06 11.57 1.69
CA ARG A 81 -13.32 12.32 1.71
C ARG A 81 -13.26 13.57 0.84
N VAL A 82 -12.21 14.40 1.00
CA VAL A 82 -12.03 15.62 0.20
C VAL A 82 -11.92 15.27 -1.28
N THR A 83 -11.18 14.22 -1.63
CA THR A 83 -11.02 13.78 -3.02
C THR A 83 -12.37 13.32 -3.61
N GLU A 84 -13.16 12.57 -2.85
CA GLU A 84 -14.48 12.14 -3.27
C GLU A 84 -15.44 13.33 -3.46
N ASP A 85 -15.44 14.27 -2.51
CA ASP A 85 -16.25 15.48 -2.58
C ASP A 85 -15.85 16.34 -3.79
N ILE A 86 -14.55 16.50 -4.06
CA ILE A 86 -14.05 17.17 -5.27
C ILE A 86 -14.57 16.46 -6.50
N ALA A 87 -14.42 15.14 -6.60
CA ALA A 87 -14.85 14.36 -7.77
C ALA A 87 -16.37 14.45 -8.00
N ALA A 88 -17.15 14.53 -6.91
CA ALA A 88 -18.60 14.69 -6.94
C ALA A 88 -19.09 16.13 -7.15
N GLY A 89 -18.19 17.11 -7.30
CA GLY A 89 -18.55 18.52 -7.48
C GLY A 89 -19.12 19.19 -6.22
N ARG A 90 -18.90 18.60 -5.04
CA ARG A 90 -19.38 19.11 -3.74
C ARG A 90 -18.42 20.17 -3.17
N ASP A 91 -18.00 21.13 -4.00
CA ASP A 91 -16.94 22.09 -3.65
C ASP A 91 -17.31 22.96 -2.45
N ALA A 92 -18.59 23.33 -2.33
CA ALA A 92 -19.10 24.08 -1.19
C ALA A 92 -19.00 23.29 0.13
N LYS A 93 -19.14 21.95 0.08
CA LYS A 93 -18.95 21.07 1.23
C LYS A 93 -17.48 21.03 1.63
N VAL A 94 -16.57 20.88 0.67
CA VAL A 94 -15.12 20.93 0.92
C VAL A 94 -14.75 22.24 1.62
N TYR A 95 -15.28 23.38 1.14
CA TYR A 95 -15.05 24.68 1.76
C TYR A 95 -15.64 24.78 3.18
N GLY A 96 -16.88 24.34 3.37
CA GLY A 96 -17.58 24.41 4.66
C GLY A 96 -16.93 23.57 5.75
N GLU A 97 -16.40 22.40 5.39
CA GLU A 97 -15.73 21.44 6.29
C GLU A 97 -14.21 21.67 6.39
N ALA A 98 -13.66 22.66 5.69
CA ALA A 98 -12.26 23.01 5.77
C ALA A 98 -11.92 23.74 7.08
N ALA A 99 -10.63 23.73 7.42
CA ALA A 99 -10.09 24.48 8.54
C ALA A 99 -10.22 26.00 8.28
N ASP A 100 -10.21 26.78 9.36
CA ASP A 100 -10.31 28.24 9.28
C ASP A 100 -9.18 28.84 8.44
N GLU A 101 -8.01 28.22 8.44
CA GLU A 101 -6.84 28.63 7.68
C GLU A 101 -7.10 28.59 6.16
N TRP A 102 -7.81 27.58 5.66
CA TRP A 102 -8.21 27.51 4.25
C TRP A 102 -9.27 28.56 3.92
N ARG A 103 -10.28 28.70 4.79
CA ARG A 103 -11.37 29.66 4.60
C ARG A 103 -10.93 31.11 4.73
N ALA A 104 -9.83 31.36 5.44
CA ALA A 104 -9.19 32.67 5.53
C ALA A 104 -8.32 32.96 4.28
N ALA A 105 -7.73 31.92 3.68
CA ALA A 105 -6.84 32.06 2.54
C ALA A 105 -7.56 32.17 1.19
N VAL A 106 -8.73 31.55 1.05
CA VAL A 106 -9.45 31.42 -0.22
C VAL A 106 -10.94 31.69 0.02
N SER A 107 -11.61 32.41 -0.89
CA SER A 107 -13.06 32.61 -0.81
C SER A 107 -13.85 31.36 -1.24
N ALA A 108 -15.12 31.24 -0.83
CA ALA A 108 -15.96 30.11 -1.24
C ALA A 108 -16.07 29.97 -2.77
N ASP A 109 -16.22 31.09 -3.49
CA ASP A 109 -16.29 31.13 -4.95
C ASP A 109 -14.96 30.73 -5.59
N GLU A 110 -13.85 31.17 -5.02
CA GLU A 110 -12.52 30.83 -5.51
C GLU A 110 -12.18 29.36 -5.27
N ASN A 111 -12.55 28.81 -4.11
CA ASN A 111 -12.48 27.38 -3.84
C ASN A 111 -13.25 26.58 -4.91
N GLY A 112 -14.48 26.99 -5.23
CA GLY A 112 -15.27 26.37 -6.30
C GLY A 112 -14.53 26.39 -7.65
N LYS A 113 -13.95 27.54 -8.03
CA LYS A 113 -13.17 27.66 -9.28
C LYS A 113 -11.92 26.78 -9.29
N ILE A 114 -11.17 26.73 -8.18
CA ILE A 114 -9.97 25.90 -8.05
C ILE A 114 -10.33 24.43 -8.24
N LEU A 115 -11.30 23.93 -7.47
CA LEU A 115 -11.66 22.51 -7.46
C LEU A 115 -12.35 22.09 -8.78
N ALA A 116 -13.19 22.95 -9.36
CA ALA A 116 -13.75 22.74 -10.69
C ALA A 116 -12.65 22.61 -11.75
N ARG A 117 -11.64 23.48 -11.72
CA ARG A 117 -10.52 23.42 -12.67
C ARG A 117 -9.77 22.09 -12.58
N VAL A 118 -9.56 21.56 -11.38
CA VAL A 118 -8.94 20.24 -11.18
C VAL A 118 -9.76 19.15 -11.86
N ARG A 119 -11.07 19.07 -11.57
CA ARG A 119 -11.96 18.09 -12.21
C ARG A 119 -12.01 18.22 -13.73
N GLU A 120 -12.16 19.44 -14.23
CA GLU A 120 -12.35 19.72 -15.65
C GLU A 120 -11.09 19.45 -16.47
N ARG A 121 -9.91 19.74 -15.92
CA ARG A 121 -8.64 19.61 -16.65
C ARG A 121 -7.92 18.30 -16.41
N LEU A 122 -8.01 17.73 -15.20
CA LEU A 122 -7.31 16.47 -14.87
C LEU A 122 -8.23 15.26 -14.91
N GLY A 123 -9.51 15.42 -14.54
CA GLY A 123 -10.49 14.34 -14.51
C GLY A 123 -10.52 13.63 -13.15
N ARG A 124 -11.03 12.41 -13.13
CA ARG A 124 -11.04 11.58 -11.91
C ARG A 124 -9.63 11.10 -11.55
N VAL A 125 -9.41 10.82 -10.27
CA VAL A 125 -8.20 10.16 -9.79
C VAL A 125 -8.26 8.68 -10.16
N GLU A 126 -7.24 8.17 -10.83
CA GLU A 126 -7.07 6.74 -11.16
C GLU A 126 -6.24 6.02 -10.10
N SER A 127 -5.15 6.66 -9.66
CA SER A 127 -4.30 6.15 -8.59
C SER A 127 -3.54 7.28 -7.91
N ARG A 128 -3.15 7.04 -6.66
CA ARG A 128 -2.42 8.00 -5.84
C ARG A 128 -1.36 7.25 -5.01
N ALA A 129 -0.13 7.75 -5.04
CA ALA A 129 0.98 7.22 -4.25
C ALA A 129 1.56 8.34 -3.38
N LEU A 130 1.73 8.08 -2.09
CA LEU A 130 2.38 9.04 -1.19
C LEU A 130 3.82 9.25 -1.66
N HIS A 131 4.18 10.50 -1.92
CA HIS A 131 5.53 10.89 -2.29
C HIS A 131 6.31 11.31 -1.05
N THR A 132 5.75 12.20 -0.23
CA THR A 132 6.33 12.61 1.06
C THR A 132 5.23 12.95 2.07
N GLY A 133 5.53 12.81 3.35
CA GLY A 133 4.69 13.26 4.46
C GLY A 133 5.54 13.96 5.51
N HIS A 134 5.14 15.15 5.94
CA HIS A 134 5.84 15.93 6.95
C HIS A 134 4.88 16.39 8.05
N GLU A 135 5.15 15.92 9.28
CA GLU A 135 4.44 16.30 10.49
C GLU A 135 5.11 17.54 11.09
N GLN A 136 4.32 18.58 11.39
CA GLN A 136 4.79 19.81 12.01
C GLN A 136 3.92 20.13 13.24
N GLN A 137 4.57 20.44 14.35
CA GLN A 137 3.92 21.01 15.52
C GLN A 137 4.40 22.45 15.69
N SER A 138 3.49 23.42 15.66
CA SER A 138 3.82 24.84 15.90
C SER A 138 2.87 25.44 16.93
N ALA A 139 3.36 26.36 17.76
CA ALA A 139 2.49 27.24 18.54
C ALA A 139 2.12 28.52 17.77
N ASP A 140 2.95 28.89 16.79
CA ASP A 140 2.89 30.19 16.11
C ASP A 140 2.01 30.15 14.85
N PRO A 141 1.23 31.21 14.57
CA PRO A 141 0.49 31.38 13.32
C PRO A 141 1.40 31.41 12.08
N PRO A 142 0.89 31.09 10.87
CA PRO A 142 -0.53 30.87 10.54
C PRO A 142 -1.02 29.43 10.76
N LEU A 143 -0.12 28.47 10.97
CA LEU A 143 -0.46 27.05 11.18
C LEU A 143 -0.12 26.64 12.63
N SER A 144 -0.87 27.17 13.60
CA SER A 144 -0.74 26.75 15.00
C SER A 144 -1.40 25.38 15.20
N GLY A 145 -0.77 24.50 15.96
CA GLY A 145 -1.23 23.16 16.29
C GLY A 145 -0.44 22.06 15.59
N HIS A 146 -1.06 20.89 15.48
CA HIS A 146 -0.51 19.72 14.83
C HIS A 146 -0.93 19.70 13.37
N ALA A 147 0.01 19.96 12.47
CA ALA A 147 -0.18 20.01 11.03
C ALA A 147 0.53 18.83 10.35
N LEU A 148 -0.04 18.40 9.23
CA LEU A 148 0.52 17.35 8.39
C LEU A 148 0.47 17.80 6.93
N GLU A 149 1.64 17.91 6.31
CA GLU A 149 1.78 18.14 4.89
C GLU A 149 1.99 16.80 4.16
N LEU A 150 1.09 16.46 3.25
CA LEU A 150 1.13 15.24 2.46
C LEU A 150 1.28 15.62 0.98
N VAL A 151 2.37 15.17 0.36
CA VAL A 151 2.58 15.29 -1.08
C VAL A 151 2.35 13.95 -1.71
N TYR A 152 1.49 13.92 -2.72
CA TYR A 152 1.15 12.74 -3.48
C TYR A 152 1.55 12.87 -4.95
N GLN A 153 2.04 11.76 -5.49
CA GLN A 153 2.07 11.53 -6.92
C GLN A 153 0.74 10.91 -7.35
N THR A 154 -0.06 11.70 -8.07
CA THR A 154 -1.41 11.30 -8.48
C THR A 154 -1.49 11.14 -9.98
N ARG A 155 -2.06 10.02 -10.41
CA ARG A 155 -2.47 9.78 -11.78
C ARG A 155 -3.97 10.07 -11.89
N PHE A 156 -4.30 11.01 -12.76
CA PHE A 156 -5.66 11.35 -13.15
C PHE A 156 -5.95 10.83 -14.56
N GLU A 157 -7.23 10.77 -14.94
CA GLU A 157 -7.67 10.32 -16.28
C GLU A 157 -6.89 11.02 -17.41
N ARG A 158 -6.73 12.35 -17.32
CA ARG A 158 -6.13 13.15 -18.40
C ARG A 158 -4.63 13.37 -18.24
N GLY A 159 -4.05 13.11 -17.07
CA GLY A 159 -2.68 13.51 -16.78
C GLY A 159 -2.16 13.09 -15.41
N SER A 160 -0.89 13.39 -15.15
CA SER A 160 -0.31 13.21 -13.81
C SER A 160 -0.12 14.56 -13.14
N ALA A 161 -0.18 14.59 -11.82
CA ALA A 161 0.06 15.80 -11.03
C ALA A 161 0.72 15.48 -9.69
N MET A 162 1.44 16.46 -9.15
CA MET A 162 1.80 16.50 -7.74
C MET A 162 0.68 17.19 -6.98
N GLU A 163 0.03 16.48 -6.06
CA GLU A 163 -0.94 17.07 -5.14
C GLU A 163 -0.31 17.28 -3.78
N LYS A 164 -0.59 18.42 -3.16
CA LYS A 164 -0.18 18.71 -1.79
C LYS A 164 -1.40 19.05 -0.95
N PHE A 165 -1.59 18.27 0.11
CA PHE A 165 -2.59 18.49 1.15
C PHE A 165 -1.89 18.97 2.40
N THR A 166 -2.35 20.09 2.96
CA THR A 166 -2.00 20.52 4.29
C THR A 166 -3.21 20.27 5.18
N LEU A 167 -3.04 19.39 6.15
CA LEU A 167 -4.08 19.02 7.10
C LEU A 167 -3.73 19.54 8.49
N LEU A 168 -4.75 19.84 9.27
CA LEU A 168 -4.60 20.36 10.62
C LEU A 168 -5.49 19.61 11.58
N GLU A 169 -4.92 19.14 12.67
CA GLU A 169 -5.66 18.46 13.71
C GLU A 169 -6.31 19.48 14.66
N ARG A 170 -7.62 19.34 14.86
CA ARG A 170 -8.44 20.16 15.77
C ARG A 170 -9.40 19.23 16.52
N GLY A 171 -9.21 19.12 17.84
CA GLY A 171 -10.10 18.29 18.67
C GLY A 171 -10.11 16.80 18.33
N GLY A 172 -9.04 16.28 17.69
CA GLY A 172 -8.94 14.90 17.22
C GLY A 172 -9.41 14.68 15.77
N ASP A 173 -9.97 15.71 15.13
CA ASP A 173 -10.37 15.68 13.72
C ASP A 173 -9.32 16.33 12.83
N TRP A 174 -9.07 15.71 11.67
CA TRP A 174 -8.18 16.27 10.65
C TRP A 174 -8.97 17.08 9.64
N LEU A 175 -8.65 18.36 9.50
CA LEU A 175 -9.32 19.32 8.62
C LEU A 175 -8.39 19.76 7.49
N LEU A 176 -8.97 20.10 6.33
CA LEU A 176 -8.20 20.64 5.20
C LEU A 176 -7.80 22.09 5.49
N ALA A 177 -6.52 22.36 5.67
CA ALA A 177 -5.98 23.71 5.85
C ALA A 177 -5.37 24.27 4.56
N GLY A 178 -5.03 23.41 3.59
CA GLY A 178 -4.51 23.82 2.29
C GLY A 178 -4.56 22.72 1.25
N TYR A 179 -4.80 23.11 0.00
CA TYR A 179 -4.73 22.23 -1.16
C TYR A 179 -4.05 22.92 -2.33
N SER A 180 -3.11 22.23 -2.98
CA SER A 180 -2.52 22.68 -4.23
C SER A 180 -2.22 21.50 -5.15
N VAL A 181 -2.29 21.74 -6.45
CA VAL A 181 -2.01 20.73 -7.47
C VAL A 181 -1.13 21.34 -8.56
N ASN A 182 -0.06 20.64 -8.92
CA ASN A 182 0.85 21.03 -9.97
C ASN A 182 0.82 20.02 -11.11
N SER A 183 0.36 20.48 -12.28
CA SER A 183 0.32 19.72 -13.52
C SER A 183 0.47 20.67 -14.71
N ASP A 184 1.06 20.20 -15.80
CA ASP A 184 1.17 20.98 -17.04
C ASP A 184 -0.18 21.24 -17.70
N LEU A 185 -1.19 20.42 -17.40
CA LEU A 185 -2.57 20.59 -17.90
C LEU A 185 -3.32 21.75 -17.26
N LEU A 186 -2.83 22.28 -16.13
CA LEU A 186 -3.44 23.43 -15.43
C LEU A 186 -2.84 24.77 -15.84
N LYS A 187 -1.72 24.78 -16.57
CA LYS A 187 -1.01 25.97 -17.05
C LYS A 187 -1.55 26.50 -18.39
N GLN A 188 -2.50 25.78 -19.01
CA GLN A 188 -3.00 26.01 -20.38
C GLN A 188 -4.37 26.67 -20.42
#